data_AF-A0AAX2F2G4-F1
#
_entry.id   AF-A0AAX2F2G4-F1
#
_cell.length_a   1.000
_cell.length_b   1.000
_cell.length_c   1.000
_cell.angle_alpha   90.00
_cell.angle_beta   90.00
_cell.angle_gamma   90.00
#
_symmetry.space_group_name_H-M   'P 1'
#
loop_
_entity.id
_entity.type
_entity.pdbx_description
1 polymer ?
#
loop_
_entity_poly.entity_id
_entity_poly.type
_entity_poly.pdbx_seq_one_letter_code
_entity_poly.pdbx_strand_id
1 'polypeptide(L)'
;MKETPSPYRWLGYMFVWMVACLFILNEEIRSDIFIIILLLLAIVINSYCAYKFALEKGTFLAILAFVVAMILDFFPYFLYFIVMGVILEY
;
A
#
# COMPACT_ATOMS: atom_id res chain seq x y z
N MET A 1 -17.53 28.54 7.98
CA MET A 1 -17.74 27.14 8.41
C MET A 1 -16.42 26.41 8.24
N LYS A 2 -15.92 25.68 9.25
CA LYS A 2 -14.80 24.76 9.03
C LYS A 2 -15.37 23.54 8.31
N GLU A 3 -15.08 23.40 7.03
CA GLU A 3 -15.42 22.17 6.31
C GLU A 3 -14.75 21.00 7.02
N THR A 4 -15.57 20.06 7.49
CA THR A 4 -15.05 18.81 8.02
C THR A 4 -14.55 17.98 6.84
N PRO A 5 -13.26 17.60 6.82
CA PRO A 5 -12.69 16.89 5.68
C PRO A 5 -13.41 15.56 5.47
N SER A 6 -13.66 15.23 4.20
CA SER A 6 -14.39 14.02 3.79
C SER A 6 -13.68 12.75 4.28
N PRO A 7 -14.41 11.75 4.81
CA PRO A 7 -13.83 10.49 5.23
C PRO A 7 -13.12 9.71 4.13
N TYR A 8 -13.52 9.90 2.88
CA TYR A 8 -12.90 9.23 1.74
C TYR A 8 -11.48 9.72 1.44
N ARG A 9 -10.99 10.77 2.11
CA ARG A 9 -9.58 11.18 2.03
C ARG A 9 -8.62 10.06 2.43
N TRP A 10 -9.01 9.20 3.36
CA TRP A 10 -8.18 8.10 3.84
C TRP A 10 -7.96 7.06 2.74
N LEU A 11 -8.98 6.80 1.92
CA LEU A 11 -8.84 5.97 0.71
C LEU A 11 -7.95 6.67 -0.33
N GLY A 12 -8.08 7.99 -0.46
CA GLY A 12 -7.18 8.78 -1.29
C GLY A 12 -5.71 8.65 -0.88
N TYR A 13 -5.42 8.67 0.42
CA TYR A 13 -4.06 8.49 0.92
C TYR A 13 -3.52 7.08 0.66
N MET A 14 -4.33 6.03 0.86
CA MET A 14 -3.95 4.66 0.49
C MET A 14 -3.61 4.57 -1.01
N PHE A 15 -4.45 5.15 -1.87
CA PHE A 15 -4.24 5.15 -3.31
C PHE A 15 -2.98 5.92 -3.72
N VAL A 16 -2.75 7.11 -3.17
CA VAL A 16 -1.54 7.89 -3.43
C VAL A 16 -0.29 7.14 -2.98
N TRP A 17 -0.34 6.48 -1.83
CA TRP A 17 0.77 5.66 -1.34
C TRP A 17 1.07 4.49 -2.28
N MET A 18 0.04 3.75 -2.71
CA MET A 18 0.19 2.65 -3.69
C MET A 18 0.88 3.14 -4.98
N VAL A 19 0.42 4.27 -5.53
CA VAL A 19 1.02 4.86 -6.74
C VAL A 19 2.47 5.28 -6.48
N ALA A 20 2.77 5.89 -5.33
CA ALA A 20 4.13 6.24 -4.95
C ALA A 20 5.04 5.01 -4.85
N CYS A 21 4.55 3.91 -4.26
CA CYS A 21 5.30 2.64 -4.20
C CYS A 21 5.67 2.13 -5.59
N LEU A 22 4.78 2.21 -6.58
CA LEU A 22 5.08 1.81 -7.96
C LEU A 22 6.20 2.64 -8.59
N PHE A 23 6.19 3.96 -8.37
CA PHE A 23 7.26 4.84 -8.87
C PHE A 23 8.59 4.57 -8.18
N ILE A 24 8.58 4.40 -6.86
CA ILE A 24 9.78 4.09 -6.07
C ILE A 24 10.37 2.73 -6.48
N LEU A 25 9.52 1.73 -6.73
CA LEU A 25 9.93 0.41 -7.21
C LEU A 25 10.47 0.43 -8.64
N ASN A 26 10.24 1.49 -9.42
CA ASN A 26 10.76 1.60 -10.78
C ASN A 26 12.21 2.13 -10.82
N GLU A 27 12.70 2.77 -9.75
CA GLU A 27 14.08 3.24 -9.71
C GLU A 27 15.07 2.07 -9.57
N GLU A 28 16.22 2.14 -10.25
CA GLU A 28 17.23 1.06 -10.32
C GLU A 28 17.85 0.67 -8.97
N ILE A 29 17.58 1.43 -7.90
CA ILE A 29 18.09 1.18 -6.55
C ILE A 29 17.14 0.23 -5.80
N ARG A 30 17.19 -1.06 -6.14
CA ARG A 30 16.39 -2.09 -5.46
C ARG A 30 17.27 -3.12 -4.77
N SER A 31 17.36 -2.99 -3.45
CA SER A 31 17.79 -4.08 -2.56
C SER A 31 16.55 -4.77 -1.99
N ASP A 32 16.63 -6.08 -1.77
CA ASP A 32 15.56 -6.84 -1.10
C ASP A 32 15.18 -6.23 0.26
N ILE A 33 16.15 -5.67 0.99
CA ILE A 33 15.92 -4.97 2.26
C ILE A 33 15.04 -3.72 2.05
N PHE A 34 15.31 -2.95 1.00
CA PHE A 34 14.55 -1.75 0.68
C PHE A 34 13.09 -2.10 0.33
N ILE A 35 12.90 -3.18 -0.43
CA ILE A 35 11.58 -3.71 -0.79
C ILE A 35 10.79 -4.14 0.46
N ILE A 36 11.43 -4.84 1.39
CA ILE A 36 10.81 -5.25 2.67
C ILE A 36 10.41 -4.02 3.49
N ILE A 37 11.25 -2.99 3.53
CA ILE A 37 10.95 -1.74 4.26
C ILE A 37 9.73 -1.04 3.65
N LEU A 38 9.64 -0.96 2.32
CA LEU A 38 8.47 -0.38 1.63
C LEU A 38 7.18 -1.14 1.94
N LEU A 39 7.25 -2.47 1.98
CA LEU A 39 6.11 -3.30 2.35
C LEU A 39 5.66 -3.05 3.80
N LEU A 40 6.61 -2.94 4.75
CA LEU A 40 6.29 -2.61 6.15
C LEU A 40 5.67 -1.21 6.27
N LEU A 41 6.17 -0.23 5.52
CA LEU A 41 5.59 1.11 5.46
C LEU A 41 4.17 1.09 4.91
N ALA A 42 3.93 0.32 3.84
CA ALA A 42 2.59 0.15 3.27
C ALA A 42 1.60 -0.43 4.30
N ILE A 43 2.01 -1.46 5.05
CA ILE A 43 1.20 -2.02 6.14
C ILE A 43 0.85 -0.95 7.17
N VAL A 44 1.84 -0.18 7.64
CA VAL A 44 1.64 0.84 8.67
C VAL A 44 0.71 1.96 8.17
N ILE A 45 0.95 2.48 6.97
CA ILE A 45 0.19 3.59 6.39
C ILE A 45 -1.26 3.16 6.09
N ASN A 46 -1.45 1.98 5.49
CA ASN A 46 -2.79 1.45 5.21
C ASN A 46 -3.54 1.12 6.50
N SER A 47 -2.86 0.57 7.52
CA SER A 47 -3.49 0.29 8.82
C SER A 47 -3.95 1.57 9.49
N TYR A 48 -3.13 2.63 9.45
CA TYR A 48 -3.50 3.93 9.99
C TYR A 48 -4.69 4.55 9.24
N CYS A 49 -4.65 4.54 7.90
CA CYS A 49 -5.75 5.08 7.09
C CYS A 49 -7.04 4.28 7.30
N ALA A 50 -6.96 2.95 7.38
CA ALA A 50 -8.10 2.07 7.62
C ALA A 50 -8.69 2.33 9.01
N TYR A 51 -7.86 2.47 10.04
CA TYR A 51 -8.29 2.82 11.39
C TYR A 51 -9.05 4.15 11.41
N LYS A 52 -8.48 5.20 10.81
CA LYS A 52 -9.11 6.51 10.75
C LYS A 52 -10.42 6.48 9.95
N PHE A 53 -10.46 5.74 8.85
CA PHE A 53 -11.68 5.53 8.07
C PHE A 53 -12.74 4.73 8.84
N ALA A 54 -12.34 3.72 9.64
CA ALA A 54 -13.25 2.94 10.48
C ALA A 54 -13.98 3.81 11.50
N LEU A 55 -13.28 4.78 12.11
CA LEU A 55 -13.87 5.74 13.04
C LEU A 55 -14.93 6.62 12.38
N GLU A 56 -14.84 6.86 11.07
CA GLU A 56 -15.70 7.80 10.34
C GLU A 56 -16.81 7.12 9.52
N LYS A 57 -16.60 5.87 9.06
CA LYS A 57 -17.51 5.12 8.15
C LYS A 57 -17.84 3.70 8.61
N GLY A 58 -17.20 3.20 9.66
CA GLY A 58 -17.45 1.88 10.24
C GLY A 58 -16.42 0.82 9.85
N THR A 59 -16.28 -0.18 10.72
CA THR A 59 -15.22 -1.20 10.66
C THR A 59 -15.28 -2.09 9.42
N PHE A 60 -16.48 -2.47 8.96
CA PHE A 60 -16.63 -3.36 7.81
C PHE A 60 -16.04 -2.78 6.52
N LEU A 61 -16.41 -1.53 6.21
CA LEU A 61 -15.91 -0.80 5.04
C LEU A 61 -14.40 -0.56 5.13
N ALA A 62 -13.88 -0.30 6.34
CA ALA A 62 -12.45 -0.13 6.56
C ALA A 62 -11.63 -1.41 6.35
N ILE A 63 -12.12 -2.56 6.84
CA ILE A 63 -11.48 -3.86 6.60
C ILE A 63 -11.47 -4.17 5.10
N LEU A 64 -12.60 -3.96 4.41
CA LEU A 64 -12.67 -4.19 2.96
C LEU A 64 -11.65 -3.33 2.20
N ALA A 65 -11.58 -2.03 2.51
CA ALA A 65 -10.61 -1.12 1.90
C ALA A 65 -9.16 -1.53 2.21
N PHE A 66 -8.87 -1.90 3.45
CA PHE A 66 -7.55 -2.35 3.86
C PHE A 66 -7.12 -3.62 3.12
N VAL A 67 -7.98 -4.64 3.06
CA VAL A 67 -7.66 -5.90 2.37
C VAL A 67 -7.39 -5.64 0.88
N VAL A 68 -8.21 -4.81 0.22
CA VAL A 68 -7.97 -4.43 -1.18
C VAL A 68 -6.63 -3.71 -1.34
N ALA A 69 -6.34 -2.72 -0.50
CA ALA A 69 -5.07 -1.99 -0.55
C ALA A 69 -3.87 -2.93 -0.35
N MET A 70 -3.94 -3.84 0.63
CA MET A 70 -2.89 -4.81 0.87
C MET A 70 -2.67 -5.75 -0.32
N ILE A 71 -3.73 -6.30 -0.93
CA ILE A 71 -3.60 -7.16 -2.11
C ILE A 71 -2.90 -6.40 -3.25
N LEU A 72 -3.27 -5.14 -3.47
CA LEU A 72 -2.67 -4.32 -4.51
C LEU A 72 -1.20 -3.99 -4.21
N ASP A 73 -0.85 -3.70 -2.96
CA ASP A 73 0.54 -3.45 -2.55
C ASP A 73 1.39 -4.72 -2.66
N PHE A 74 0.86 -5.91 -2.35
CA PHE A 74 1.60 -7.17 -2.46
C PHE A 74 1.89 -7.60 -3.90
N PHE A 75 1.06 -7.19 -4.86
CA PHE A 75 1.13 -7.66 -6.24
C PHE A 75 2.45 -7.30 -6.97
N PRO A 76 2.95 -6.04 -6.94
CA PRO A 76 4.25 -5.68 -7.50
C PRO A 76 5.42 -6.46 -6.88
N TYR A 77 5.39 -6.72 -5.58
CA TYR A 77 6.44 -7.47 -4.90
C TYR A 77 6.45 -8.94 -5.32
N PHE A 78 5.28 -9.55 -5.45
CA PHE A 78 5.16 -10.91 -5.95
C PHE A 78 5.73 -11.04 -7.37
N LEU A 79 5.43 -10.08 -8.26
CA LEU A 79 6.01 -10.03 -9.60
C LEU A 79 7.54 -9.86 -9.57
N TYR A 80 8.07 -9.00 -8.70
CA TYR A 80 9.52 -8.81 -8.55
C TYR A 80 10.21 -10.11 -8.15
N PHE A 81 9.71 -10.83 -7.15
CA PHE A 81 10.31 -12.09 -6.70
C PHE A 81 10.21 -13.20 -7.76
N ILE A 82 9.13 -13.27 -8.53
CA ILE A 82 9.02 -14.21 -9.66
C ILE A 82 10.08 -13.89 -10.71
N VAL A 83 10.19 -12.63 -11.14
CA VAL A 83 11.14 -12.23 -12.18
C VAL A 83 12.58 -12.50 -11.74
N MET A 84 12.95 -12.09 -10.52
CA MET A 84 14.29 -12.36 -9.99
C MET A 84 14.56 -13.85 -9.80
N GLY A 85 13.59 -14.62 -9.33
CA GLY A 85 13.71 -16.08 -9.17
C GLY A 85 13.92 -16.80 -10.51
N VAL A 86 13.14 -16.45 -11.54
CA VAL A 86 13.30 -17.02 -12.88
C VAL A 86 14.64 -16.63 -13.51
N ILE A 87 15.13 -15.40 -13.29
CA ILE A 87 16.43 -14.94 -13.81
C ILE A 87 17.60 -15.64 -13.11
N LEU A 88 17.48 -15.98 -11.83
CA LEU A 88 18.54 -16.65 -11.05
C LEU A 88 18.66 -18.15 -11.33
N GLU A 89 17.63 -18.79 -11.89
CA GLU A 89 17.63 -20.21 -12.24
C GLU A 89 18.14 -20.52 -13.66
N TYR A 90 18.43 -19.49 -14.47
CA TYR A 90 18.99 -19.58 -15.83
C TYR A 90 20.38 -18.95 -15.92
#